data_AF-A0A0F8CPH7-F1
#
_entry.id   AF-A0A0F8CPH7-F1
#
_cell.length_a   1.000
_cell.length_b   1.000
_cell.length_c   1.000
_cell.angle_alpha   90.00
_cell.angle_beta   90.00
_cell.angle_gamma   90.00
#
_symmetry.space_group_name_H-M   'P 1'
#
loop_
_entity.id
_entity.type
_entity.pdbx_description
1 polymer ?
#
loop_
_entity_poly.entity_id
_entity_poly.type
_entity_poly.pdbx_seq_one_letter_code
_entity_poly.pdbx_strand_id
1 'polypeptide(L)'
;MSFQSIAQPTSTNPDSAYLASSCLDFLLIELVPLAFRVTNDLEPKPSPANDSTASTTGSSPQVGGSATTGEASASSGPAKSGLGSGLGAGIVGAGGAVKKMDEDEEKDAVFYRLESLGYRVGQGLVERFSKDRPRFNDTLDVIKFLCKDLWMLAFRKQIDNLKTNHRGVYVLTDNNFRPLSRMSAEAGGQAVLRAQPFLWFPCGIVRGALAAMGIDATQ
;
A
#
# COMPACT_ATOMS: atom_id res chain seq x y z
N MET A 1 19.32 -24.78 -27.84
CA MET A 1 19.27 -24.40 -26.42
C MET A 1 18.63 -25.53 -25.64
N SER A 2 19.42 -26.31 -24.91
CA SER A 2 18.93 -27.40 -24.08
C SER A 2 18.21 -26.83 -22.85
N PHE A 3 16.93 -27.18 -22.67
CA PHE A 3 16.26 -26.95 -21.39
C PHE A 3 16.86 -27.89 -20.36
N GLN A 4 17.81 -27.37 -19.58
CA GLN A 4 18.33 -28.08 -18.41
C GLN A 4 17.21 -28.13 -17.37
N SER A 5 16.48 -29.25 -17.36
CA SER A 5 15.46 -29.52 -16.36
C SER A 5 16.14 -29.55 -14.99
N ILE A 6 15.97 -28.48 -14.22
CA ILE A 6 16.35 -28.43 -12.82
C ILE A 6 15.52 -29.51 -12.15
N ALA A 7 16.18 -30.56 -11.67
CA ALA A 7 15.53 -31.66 -10.97
C ALA A 7 14.67 -31.07 -9.85
N GLN A 8 13.36 -31.27 -9.94
CA GLN A 8 12.46 -30.91 -8.86
C GLN A 8 12.94 -31.70 -7.63
N PRO A 9 13.28 -31.04 -6.51
CA PRO A 9 13.61 -31.78 -5.30
C PRO A 9 12.36 -32.57 -4.92
N THR A 10 12.45 -33.89 -4.97
CA THR A 10 11.35 -34.81 -4.64
C THR A 10 11.11 -34.81 -3.13
N SER A 11 10.68 -33.67 -2.59
CA SER A 11 10.21 -33.59 -1.21
C SER A 11 8.86 -34.28 -1.14
N THR A 12 8.84 -35.45 -0.49
CA THR A 12 7.68 -36.31 -0.25
C THR A 12 6.68 -35.71 0.76
N ASN A 13 6.80 -34.41 1.06
CA ASN A 13 5.92 -33.71 1.98
C ASN A 13 4.69 -33.16 1.23
N PRO A 14 3.46 -33.59 1.58
CA PRO A 14 2.24 -33.05 0.97
C PRO A 14 2.04 -31.55 1.27
N ASP A 15 2.66 -31.02 2.34
CA ASP A 15 2.66 -29.59 2.69
C ASP A 15 3.71 -28.75 1.91
N SER A 16 4.46 -29.36 0.99
CA SER A 16 5.45 -28.67 0.16
C SER A 16 4.77 -27.88 -0.95
N ALA A 17 4.23 -26.70 -0.62
CA ALA A 17 3.60 -25.82 -1.62
C ALA A 17 4.67 -25.16 -2.50
N TYR A 18 4.92 -25.77 -3.65
CA TYR A 18 5.75 -25.19 -4.70
C TYR A 18 5.05 -23.97 -5.31
N LEU A 19 5.74 -22.81 -5.30
CA LEU A 19 5.26 -21.62 -5.99
C LEU A 19 5.44 -21.76 -7.51
N ALA A 20 4.33 -21.74 -8.26
CA ALA A 20 4.34 -21.72 -9.72
C ALA A 20 4.90 -20.38 -10.23
N SER A 21 6.19 -20.38 -10.62
CA SER A 21 6.91 -19.15 -11.01
C SER A 21 6.21 -18.38 -12.13
N SER A 22 5.63 -19.07 -13.13
CA SER A 22 4.90 -18.44 -14.22
C SER A 22 3.65 -17.70 -13.74
N CYS A 23 2.94 -18.24 -12.74
CA CYS A 23 1.77 -17.60 -12.17
C CYS A 23 2.15 -16.33 -11.38
N LEU A 24 3.29 -16.35 -10.68
CA LEU A 24 3.82 -15.14 -10.05
C LEU A 24 4.24 -14.10 -11.10
N ASP A 25 4.95 -14.52 -12.16
CA ASP A 25 5.37 -13.62 -13.26
C ASP A 25 4.14 -12.93 -13.90
N PHE A 26 3.04 -13.66 -14.18
CA PHE A 26 1.81 -13.07 -14.69
C PHE A 26 1.08 -12.18 -13.67
N LEU A 27 1.03 -12.61 -12.40
CA LEU A 27 0.44 -11.81 -11.33
C LEU A 27 1.15 -10.46 -11.22
N LEU A 28 2.48 -10.41 -11.22
CA LEU A 28 3.25 -9.17 -11.11
C LEU A 28 3.05 -8.22 -12.31
N ILE A 29 2.69 -8.73 -13.48
CA ILE A 29 2.35 -7.93 -14.66
C ILE A 29 0.96 -7.28 -14.50
N GLU A 30 -0.04 -8.06 -14.10
CA GLU A 30 -1.44 -7.60 -14.00
C GLU A 30 -1.77 -6.86 -12.69
N LEU A 31 -0.99 -7.06 -11.63
CA LEU A 31 -1.26 -6.52 -10.30
C LEU A 31 -1.36 -4.98 -10.30
N VAL A 32 -0.48 -4.30 -11.05
CA VAL A 32 -0.47 -2.83 -11.14
C VAL A 32 -1.68 -2.30 -11.93
N PRO A 33 -1.93 -2.71 -13.20
CA PRO A 33 -3.15 -2.30 -13.93
C PRO A 33 -4.45 -2.61 -13.17
N LEU A 34 -4.51 -3.76 -12.49
CA LEU A 34 -5.67 -4.15 -11.68
C LEU A 34 -5.84 -3.24 -10.45
N ALA A 35 -4.75 -2.87 -9.78
CA ALA A 35 -4.83 -1.96 -8.64
C ALA A 35 -5.31 -0.55 -9.03
N PHE A 36 -4.82 0.00 -10.15
CA PHE A 36 -5.35 1.25 -10.71
C PHE A 36 -6.85 1.14 -11.04
N ARG A 37 -7.27 0.08 -11.77
CA ARG A 37 -8.70 -0.16 -12.05
C ARG A 37 -9.55 -0.24 -10.79
N VAL A 38 -9.15 -1.04 -9.80
CA VAL A 38 -9.91 -1.21 -8.56
C VAL A 38 -9.99 0.08 -7.73
N THR A 39 -8.95 0.92 -7.76
CA THR A 39 -9.01 2.25 -7.12
C THR A 39 -10.03 3.15 -7.81
N ASN A 40 -10.05 3.17 -9.15
CA ASN A 40 -10.98 4.00 -9.92
C ASN A 40 -12.43 3.46 -9.91
N ASP A 41 -12.62 2.14 -9.87
CA ASP A 41 -13.93 1.49 -9.71
C ASP A 41 -14.55 1.75 -8.30
N LEU A 42 -13.74 2.16 -7.32
CA LEU A 42 -14.17 2.53 -5.96
C LEU A 42 -14.52 4.02 -5.81
N GLU A 43 -14.40 4.83 -6.88
CA GLU A 43 -14.99 6.18 -6.88
C GLU A 43 -16.51 6.05 -6.61
N PRO A 44 -17.06 6.73 -5.58
CA PRO A 44 -18.45 6.56 -5.20
C PRO A 44 -19.39 7.11 -6.27
N LYS A 45 -19.90 6.21 -7.13
CA LYS A 45 -20.98 6.51 -8.08
C LYS A 45 -22.14 7.17 -7.32
N PRO A 46 -22.62 8.35 -7.74
CA PRO A 46 -23.66 9.07 -7.02
C PRO A 46 -24.91 8.20 -6.91
N SER A 47 -25.31 7.88 -5.67
CA SER A 47 -26.57 7.22 -5.36
C SER A 47 -27.72 8.03 -5.95
N PRO A 48 -28.72 7.41 -6.60
CA PRO A 48 -29.91 8.15 -7.00
C PRO A 48 -30.57 8.71 -5.73
N ALA A 49 -30.72 10.03 -5.67
CA ALA A 49 -31.39 10.68 -4.55
C ALA A 49 -32.85 10.20 -4.49
N ASN A 50 -33.26 9.68 -3.34
CA ASN A 50 -34.68 9.42 -3.07
C ASN A 50 -35.41 10.75 -2.97
N ASP A 51 -35.98 11.20 -4.09
CA ASP A 51 -36.89 12.33 -4.09
C ASP A 51 -38.26 11.88 -3.56
N SER A 52 -38.59 12.34 -2.35
CA SER A 52 -39.88 12.16 -1.70
C SER A 52 -40.11 13.28 -0.69
N THR A 53 -40.24 14.52 -1.17
CA THR A 53 -40.50 15.68 -0.30
C THR A 53 -41.78 16.45 -0.68
N ALA A 54 -42.92 16.04 -0.13
CA ALA A 54 -44.12 16.85 0.14
C ALA A 54 -45.13 15.97 0.89
N SER A 55 -45.95 16.42 1.84
CA SER A 55 -46.09 17.63 2.67
C SER A 55 -47.20 17.27 3.72
N THR A 56 -47.40 17.82 4.93
CA THR A 56 -47.66 19.22 5.35
C THR A 56 -47.85 19.28 6.89
N THR A 57 -47.43 20.40 7.51
CA THR A 57 -48.05 21.12 8.68
C THR A 57 -48.55 20.39 9.95
N GLY A 58 -48.09 20.86 11.13
CA GLY A 58 -49.03 21.16 12.25
C GLY A 58 -48.61 20.86 13.71
N SER A 59 -48.28 21.93 14.46
CA SER A 59 -48.55 22.11 15.92
C SER A 59 -47.72 21.37 17.01
N SER A 60 -47.24 22.15 17.99
CA SER A 60 -46.80 21.72 19.34
C SER A 60 -47.95 21.93 20.37
N PRO A 61 -47.92 21.36 21.60
CA PRO A 61 -47.13 21.95 22.71
C PRO A 61 -46.62 21.02 23.86
N GLN A 62 -45.39 21.32 24.34
CA GLN A 62 -44.90 21.47 25.74
C GLN A 62 -45.03 20.37 26.86
N VAL A 63 -44.06 20.47 27.82
CA VAL A 63 -43.92 19.82 29.17
C VAL A 63 -43.28 18.41 29.14
N GLY A 64 -42.26 17.98 29.92
CA GLY A 64 -41.35 18.56 30.97
C GLY A 64 -40.71 17.37 31.77
N GLY A 65 -39.59 17.42 32.54
CA GLY A 65 -38.56 18.42 32.91
C GLY A 65 -37.63 17.88 34.05
N SER A 66 -36.50 18.55 34.37
CA SER A 66 -35.50 18.22 35.45
C SER A 66 -34.61 16.95 35.28
N ALA A 67 -33.35 16.84 35.77
CA ALA A 67 -32.42 17.76 36.46
C ALA A 67 -30.93 17.33 36.34
N THR A 68 -29.98 18.28 36.52
CA THR A 68 -28.62 18.27 37.17
C THR A 68 -27.76 16.97 37.27
N THR A 69 -26.42 16.95 37.16
CA THR A 69 -25.37 17.73 37.90
C THR A 69 -23.94 17.63 37.30
N GLY A 70 -23.08 18.66 37.51
CA GLY A 70 -21.60 18.60 37.59
C GLY A 70 -20.79 18.51 36.28
N GLU A 71 -19.58 19.08 36.11
CA GLU A 71 -18.71 19.97 36.93
C GLU A 71 -17.87 20.88 35.99
N ALA A 72 -17.12 21.85 36.54
CA ALA A 72 -16.47 22.94 35.77
C ALA A 72 -14.93 22.97 35.89
N SER A 73 -14.25 23.60 34.92
CA SER A 73 -13.00 24.37 35.12
C SER A 73 -12.67 25.28 33.94
N ALA A 74 -12.15 26.49 34.23
CA ALA A 74 -11.64 27.48 33.27
C ALA A 74 -10.09 27.37 33.17
N SER A 75 -9.33 28.01 32.26
CA SER A 75 -9.20 29.47 32.10
C SER A 75 -8.48 29.98 30.82
N SER A 76 -9.18 30.83 30.06
CA SER A 76 -8.77 32.15 29.46
C SER A 76 -7.37 32.45 28.86
N GLY A 77 -7.35 32.64 27.51
CA GLY A 77 -6.92 33.83 26.69
C GLY A 77 -5.62 34.62 26.96
N PRO A 78 -5.32 35.75 26.24
CA PRO A 78 -5.95 36.42 25.06
C PRO A 78 -5.04 36.39 23.79
N ALA A 79 -5.39 36.71 22.52
CA ALA A 79 -6.40 37.53 21.81
C ALA A 79 -5.93 38.94 21.30
N LYS A 80 -5.94 39.11 19.95
CA LYS A 80 -5.91 40.32 19.05
C LYS A 80 -5.04 39.98 17.80
N SER A 81 -5.29 40.40 16.55
CA SER A 81 -6.27 41.27 15.84
C SER A 81 -6.24 40.87 14.33
N GLY A 82 -7.16 41.19 13.41
CA GLY A 82 -8.35 42.04 13.44
C GLY A 82 -8.47 42.91 12.17
N LEU A 83 -9.06 42.38 11.09
CA LEU A 83 -9.57 43.07 9.87
C LEU A 83 -10.27 42.01 8.98
N GLY A 84 -11.34 42.23 8.20
CA GLY A 84 -12.23 43.38 8.00
C GLY A 84 -12.88 43.34 6.60
N SER A 85 -14.21 43.37 6.51
CA SER A 85 -15.05 43.35 5.26
C SER A 85 -15.01 42.04 4.44
N GLY A 86 -16.07 41.64 3.72
CA GLY A 86 -17.41 42.24 3.58
C GLY A 86 -18.38 41.39 2.72
N LEU A 87 -19.66 41.76 2.74
CA LEU A 87 -20.84 41.22 2.04
C LEU A 87 -20.62 40.54 0.68
N GLY A 88 -21.33 39.42 0.43
CA GLY A 88 -21.33 38.76 -0.90
C GLY A 88 -22.20 37.51 -1.02
N ALA A 89 -23.51 37.60 -0.78
CA ALA A 89 -24.44 36.49 -1.04
C ALA A 89 -24.64 36.30 -2.56
N GLY A 90 -23.96 35.30 -3.13
CA GLY A 90 -24.05 34.93 -4.55
C GLY A 90 -24.49 33.49 -4.72
N ILE A 91 -25.80 33.24 -4.76
CA ILE A 91 -26.35 31.90 -5.00
C ILE A 91 -26.25 31.62 -6.51
N VAL A 92 -25.20 30.93 -6.94
CA VAL A 92 -25.09 30.39 -8.30
C VAL A 92 -24.81 28.89 -8.23
N GLY A 93 -25.86 28.09 -8.45
CA GLY A 93 -25.71 26.66 -8.66
C GLY A 93 -25.16 26.40 -10.06
N ALA A 94 -24.05 25.67 -10.16
CA ALA A 94 -23.56 25.13 -11.41
C ALA A 94 -22.72 23.86 -11.15
N GLY A 95 -23.26 22.70 -11.53
CA GLY A 95 -22.52 21.46 -11.66
C GLY A 95 -22.00 20.84 -10.36
N GLY A 96 -22.66 19.76 -9.92
CA GLY A 96 -21.98 18.73 -9.15
C GLY A 96 -20.95 18.03 -10.05
N ALA A 97 -19.81 18.67 -10.25
CA ALA A 97 -18.68 18.03 -10.91
C ALA A 97 -18.26 16.85 -10.04
N VAL A 98 -18.28 15.65 -10.61
CA VAL A 98 -17.58 14.50 -10.02
C VAL A 98 -16.14 14.94 -9.85
N LYS A 99 -15.68 15.13 -8.60
CA LYS A 99 -14.27 15.35 -8.34
C LYS A 99 -13.59 14.00 -8.56
N LYS A 100 -13.22 13.75 -9.82
CA LYS A 100 -12.25 12.73 -10.20
C LYS A 100 -11.08 12.85 -9.23
N MET A 101 -10.62 11.75 -8.64
CA MET A 101 -9.49 11.81 -7.72
C MET A 101 -8.31 12.53 -8.38
N ASP A 102 -7.64 13.41 -7.62
CA ASP A 102 -6.46 14.08 -8.13
C ASP A 102 -5.39 13.01 -8.41
N GLU A 103 -4.58 13.14 -9.47
CA GLU A 103 -3.71 12.02 -9.93
C GLU A 103 -2.75 11.51 -8.86
N ASP A 104 -2.38 12.36 -7.89
CA ASP A 104 -1.52 11.99 -6.78
C ASP A 104 -2.29 11.23 -5.68
N GLU A 105 -3.57 11.53 -5.48
CA GLU A 105 -4.47 10.79 -4.58
C GLU A 105 -4.76 9.38 -5.10
N GLU A 106 -4.94 9.22 -6.42
CA GLU A 106 -5.02 7.90 -7.09
C GLU A 106 -3.73 7.11 -6.90
N LYS A 107 -2.55 7.73 -7.13
CA LYS A 107 -1.24 7.10 -6.93
C LYS A 107 -1.03 6.66 -5.48
N ASP A 108 -1.36 7.50 -4.50
CA ASP A 108 -1.21 7.17 -3.08
C ASP A 108 -2.13 6.02 -2.64
N ALA A 109 -3.36 5.98 -3.14
CA ALA A 109 -4.29 4.87 -2.89
C ALA A 109 -3.80 3.55 -3.51
N VAL A 110 -3.25 3.59 -4.74
CA VAL A 110 -2.64 2.42 -5.40
C VAL A 110 -1.34 2.00 -4.70
N PHE A 111 -0.50 2.95 -4.27
CA PHE A 111 0.68 2.70 -3.46
C PHE A 111 0.33 1.93 -2.19
N TYR A 112 -0.58 2.48 -1.37
CA TYR A 112 -0.98 1.85 -0.12
C TYR A 112 -1.55 0.45 -0.34
N ARG A 113 -2.36 0.25 -1.39
CA ARG A 113 -2.93 -1.06 -1.75
C ARG A 113 -1.85 -2.07 -2.14
N LEU A 114 -0.93 -1.71 -3.04
CA LEU A 114 0.13 -2.62 -3.52
C LEU A 114 1.17 -2.92 -2.44
N GLU A 115 1.58 -1.91 -1.68
CA GLU A 115 2.52 -2.04 -0.57
C GLU A 115 1.92 -2.93 0.54
N SER A 116 0.66 -2.70 0.94
CA SER A 116 -0.01 -3.51 1.97
C SER A 116 -0.21 -4.97 1.56
N LEU A 117 -0.48 -5.23 0.27
CA LEU A 117 -0.52 -6.60 -0.27
C LEU A 117 0.86 -7.26 -0.19
N GLY A 118 1.91 -6.54 -0.59
CA GLY A 118 3.30 -6.99 -0.47
C GLY A 118 3.68 -7.30 0.98
N TYR A 119 3.33 -6.40 1.90
CA TYR A 119 3.61 -6.53 3.34
C TYR A 119 3.06 -7.82 3.92
N ARG A 120 1.78 -8.13 3.67
CA ARG A 120 1.15 -9.37 4.15
C ARG A 120 1.79 -10.62 3.54
N VAL A 121 2.20 -10.56 2.27
CA VAL A 121 2.95 -11.65 1.62
C VAL A 121 4.33 -11.82 2.27
N GLY A 122 5.06 -10.72 2.53
CA GLY A 122 6.36 -10.74 3.19
C GLY A 122 6.33 -11.41 4.57
N GLN A 123 5.32 -11.09 5.39
CA GLN A 123 5.12 -11.75 6.68
C GLN A 123 4.93 -13.27 6.54
N GLY A 124 3.98 -13.71 5.70
CA GLY A 124 3.70 -15.13 5.48
C GLY A 124 4.85 -15.91 4.84
N LEU A 125 5.70 -15.25 4.04
CA LEU A 125 6.93 -15.86 3.52
C LEU A 125 7.95 -16.10 4.65
N VAL A 126 8.13 -15.15 5.57
CA VAL A 126 9.01 -15.35 6.73
C VAL A 126 8.49 -16.47 7.62
N GLU A 127 7.23 -16.39 8.07
CA GLU A 127 6.61 -17.40 8.95
C GLU A 127 6.78 -18.84 8.42
N ARG A 128 6.67 -19.03 7.10
CA ARG A 128 6.80 -20.34 6.46
C ARG A 128 8.26 -20.76 6.24
N PHE A 129 9.14 -19.87 5.79
CA PHE A 129 10.49 -20.23 5.30
C PHE A 129 11.64 -19.90 6.26
N SER A 130 11.36 -19.25 7.40
CA SER A 130 12.33 -19.10 8.50
C SER A 130 12.16 -20.14 9.62
N LYS A 131 11.09 -20.95 9.59
CA LYS A 131 10.73 -21.89 10.68
C LYS A 131 11.87 -22.85 11.07
N ASP A 132 12.56 -23.42 10.07
CA ASP A 132 13.61 -24.42 10.29
C ASP A 132 15.02 -23.79 10.44
N ARG A 133 15.11 -22.46 10.60
CA ARG A 133 16.37 -21.73 10.77
C ARG A 133 16.65 -21.43 12.25
N PRO A 134 17.93 -21.34 12.64
CA PRO A 134 18.30 -20.69 13.89
C PRO A 134 17.69 -19.29 13.96
N ARG A 135 17.22 -18.90 15.16
CA ARG A 135 16.58 -17.60 15.36
C ARG A 135 17.54 -16.46 15.00
N PHE A 136 17.05 -15.45 14.30
CA PHE A 136 17.84 -14.27 13.95
C PHE A 136 18.28 -13.55 15.24
N ASN A 137 19.58 -13.43 15.44
CA ASN A 137 20.16 -12.80 16.65
C ASN A 137 20.69 -11.38 16.38
N ASP A 138 20.92 -11.02 15.12
CA ASP A 138 21.42 -9.71 14.71
C ASP A 138 20.84 -9.28 13.35
N THR A 139 20.80 -7.96 13.14
CA THR A 139 20.35 -7.29 11.90
C THR A 139 21.10 -7.81 10.69
N LEU A 140 22.40 -8.08 10.80
CA LEU A 140 23.20 -8.58 9.68
C LEU A 140 22.74 -9.97 9.19
N ASP A 141 22.22 -10.83 10.07
CA ASP A 141 21.73 -12.15 9.67
C ASP A 141 20.35 -12.06 9.01
N VAL A 142 19.50 -11.14 9.46
CA VAL A 142 18.24 -10.79 8.79
C VAL A 142 18.50 -10.27 7.37
N ILE A 143 19.45 -9.34 7.21
CA ILE A 143 19.79 -8.79 5.88
C ILE A 143 20.43 -9.85 4.96
N LYS A 144 21.27 -10.76 5.49
CA LYS A 144 21.79 -11.92 4.71
C LYS A 144 20.66 -12.81 4.21
N PHE A 145 19.70 -13.17 5.08
CA PHE A 145 18.52 -13.96 4.73
C PHE A 145 17.69 -13.27 3.66
N LEU A 146 17.48 -11.96 3.78
CA LEU A 146 16.72 -11.19 2.81
C LEU A 146 17.39 -11.19 1.42
N CYS A 147 18.67 -10.84 1.37
CA CYS A 147 19.44 -10.75 0.13
C CYS A 147 19.65 -12.10 -0.59
N LYS A 148 19.70 -13.21 0.17
CA LYS A 148 20.00 -14.55 -0.38
C LYS A 148 18.78 -15.45 -0.51
N ASP A 149 17.96 -15.55 0.53
CA ASP A 149 16.91 -16.57 0.62
C ASP A 149 15.55 -16.00 0.21
N LEU A 150 15.14 -14.87 0.78
CA LEU A 150 13.86 -14.24 0.44
C LEU A 150 13.85 -13.79 -1.03
N TRP A 151 14.91 -13.15 -1.51
CA TRP A 151 15.01 -12.72 -2.91
C TRP A 151 15.06 -13.91 -3.87
N MET A 152 15.75 -15.01 -3.51
CA MET A 152 15.76 -16.24 -4.32
C MET A 152 14.39 -16.93 -4.35
N LEU A 153 13.64 -16.86 -3.25
CA LEU A 153 12.30 -17.43 -3.16
C LEU A 153 11.30 -16.65 -4.03
N ALA A 154 11.31 -15.31 -3.92
CA ALA A 154 10.38 -14.44 -4.63
C ALA A 154 10.74 -14.22 -6.11
N PHE A 155 12.01 -14.00 -6.42
CA PHE A 155 12.46 -13.54 -7.76
C PHE A 155 13.46 -14.49 -8.44
N ARG A 156 13.75 -15.64 -7.83
CA ARG A 156 14.69 -16.67 -8.37
C ARG A 156 16.11 -16.15 -8.63
N LYS A 157 16.53 -15.12 -7.89
CA LYS A 157 17.84 -14.47 -7.96
C LYS A 157 18.29 -14.02 -6.56
N GLN A 158 19.59 -13.87 -6.32
CA GLN A 158 20.10 -13.14 -5.15
C GLN A 158 20.19 -11.64 -5.47
N ILE A 159 20.22 -10.79 -4.45
CA ILE A 159 20.56 -9.36 -4.59
C ILE A 159 22.00 -9.22 -5.09
N ASP A 160 22.24 -8.41 -6.12
CA ASP A 160 23.58 -8.25 -6.73
C ASP A 160 24.51 -7.37 -5.89
N ASN A 161 23.96 -6.35 -5.23
CA ASN A 161 24.73 -5.43 -4.42
C ASN A 161 24.01 -5.08 -3.11
N LEU A 162 24.76 -5.08 -2.02
CA LEU A 162 24.33 -4.61 -0.72
C LEU A 162 25.32 -3.55 -0.24
N LYS A 163 24.83 -2.34 -0.01
CA LYS A 163 25.57 -1.26 0.65
C LYS A 163 24.92 -0.95 1.99
N THR A 164 25.70 -0.47 2.94
CA THR A 164 25.18 0.02 4.23
C THR A 164 26.04 1.19 4.72
N ASN A 165 25.44 2.06 5.53
CA ASN A 165 26.17 3.08 6.28
C ASN A 165 26.55 2.62 7.71
N HIS A 166 26.29 1.37 8.07
CA HIS A 166 26.46 0.80 9.42
C HIS A 166 25.68 1.53 10.53
N ARG A 167 24.71 2.39 10.16
CA ARG A 167 23.84 3.18 11.04
C ARG A 167 22.35 2.89 10.75
N GLY A 168 22.04 1.65 10.39
CA GLY A 168 20.68 1.18 10.10
C GLY A 168 20.18 1.40 8.67
N VAL A 169 20.91 2.10 7.79
CA VAL A 169 20.51 2.23 6.38
C VAL A 169 21.19 1.16 5.54
N TYR A 170 20.38 0.46 4.74
CA TYR A 170 20.81 -0.57 3.80
C TYR A 170 20.24 -0.26 2.41
N VAL A 171 21.07 -0.40 1.37
CA VAL A 171 20.69 -0.21 -0.03
C VAL A 171 20.93 -1.52 -0.75
N LEU A 172 19.86 -2.13 -1.24
CA LEU A 172 19.85 -3.38 -1.97
C LEU A 172 19.67 -3.07 -3.45
N THR A 173 20.45 -3.71 -4.33
CA THR A 173 20.39 -3.47 -5.77
C THR A 173 20.25 -4.78 -6.53
N ASP A 174 19.22 -4.85 -7.39
CA ASP A 174 19.06 -5.87 -8.42
C ASP A 174 19.16 -5.19 -9.79
N ASN A 175 20.26 -5.45 -10.50
CA ASN A 175 20.57 -4.85 -11.81
C ASN A 175 19.69 -5.40 -12.95
N ASN A 176 19.01 -6.54 -12.73
CA ASN A 176 18.22 -7.23 -13.75
C ASN A 176 16.90 -7.72 -13.14
N PHE A 177 16.18 -6.80 -12.48
CA PHE A 177 14.95 -7.11 -11.77
C PHE A 177 13.90 -7.72 -12.72
N ARG A 178 13.77 -9.04 -12.66
CA ARG A 178 13.10 -9.88 -13.66
C ARG A 178 11.65 -9.47 -13.97
N PRO A 179 10.81 -9.03 -13.00
CA PRO A 179 9.45 -8.58 -13.28
C PRO A 179 9.37 -7.43 -14.30
N LEU A 180 10.39 -6.56 -14.34
CA LEU A 180 10.45 -5.44 -15.29
C LEU A 180 11.11 -5.80 -16.63
N SER A 181 11.69 -7.00 -16.78
CA SER A 181 12.47 -7.39 -17.96
C SER A 181 11.66 -7.46 -19.27
N ARG A 182 10.32 -7.47 -19.20
CA ARG A 182 9.42 -7.44 -20.37
C ARG A 182 8.75 -6.08 -20.59
N MET A 183 9.01 -5.11 -19.73
CA MET A 183 8.41 -3.78 -19.85
C MET A 183 9.11 -3.00 -20.96
N SER A 184 8.37 -2.76 -22.06
CA SER A 184 8.82 -1.85 -23.11
C SER A 184 8.55 -0.40 -22.71
N ALA A 185 9.48 0.49 -23.01
CA ALA A 185 9.32 1.93 -22.84
C ALA A 185 9.72 2.64 -24.15
N GLU A 186 9.01 3.72 -24.46
CA GLU A 186 9.31 4.57 -25.60
C GLU A 186 10.58 5.41 -25.33
N ALA A 187 11.42 5.58 -26.35
CA ALA A 187 12.66 6.33 -26.23
C ALA A 187 12.37 7.81 -25.93
N GLY A 188 12.92 8.33 -24.83
CA GLY A 188 12.61 9.68 -24.32
C GLY A 188 11.34 9.77 -23.47
N GLY A 189 10.59 8.67 -23.30
CA GLY A 189 9.41 8.62 -22.43
C GLY A 189 9.75 8.55 -20.95
N GLN A 190 8.74 8.82 -20.10
CA GLN A 190 8.81 8.75 -18.63
C GLN A 190 8.83 7.31 -18.09
N ALA A 191 9.80 6.51 -18.55
CA ALA A 191 9.91 5.08 -18.26
C ALA A 191 10.00 4.79 -16.75
N VAL A 192 10.79 5.58 -16.00
CA VAL A 192 10.99 5.40 -14.56
C VAL A 192 9.71 5.65 -13.77
N LEU A 193 8.96 6.72 -14.09
CA LEU A 193 7.69 7.02 -13.43
C LEU A 193 6.63 5.94 -13.70
N ARG A 194 6.59 5.39 -14.92
CA ARG A 194 5.68 4.26 -15.24
C ARG A 194 6.15 2.92 -14.67
N ALA A 195 7.43 2.76 -14.36
CA ALA A 195 7.99 1.59 -13.68
C ALA A 195 7.73 1.57 -12.18
N GLN A 196 7.69 2.75 -11.54
CA GLN A 196 7.65 2.90 -10.08
C GLN A 196 6.53 2.09 -9.39
N PRO A 197 5.27 2.05 -9.90
CA PRO A 197 4.20 1.27 -9.25
C PRO A 197 4.46 -0.23 -9.15
N PHE A 198 5.22 -0.80 -10.10
CA PHE A 198 5.59 -2.22 -10.11
C PHE A 198 6.62 -2.58 -9.03
N LEU A 199 7.25 -1.58 -8.39
CA LEU A 199 8.18 -1.79 -7.28
C LEU A 199 7.46 -1.78 -5.91
N TRP A 200 6.28 -1.17 -5.79
CA TRP A 200 5.56 -1.02 -4.51
C TRP A 200 5.22 -2.36 -3.84
N PHE A 201 4.81 -3.37 -4.61
CA PHE A 201 4.54 -4.71 -4.09
C PHE A 201 5.83 -5.47 -3.65
N PRO A 202 6.90 -5.56 -4.47
CA PRO A 202 8.21 -6.07 -4.02
C PRO A 202 8.75 -5.37 -2.77
N CYS A 203 8.63 -4.04 -2.73
CA CYS A 203 8.99 -3.22 -1.58
C CYS A 203 8.18 -3.58 -0.32
N GLY A 204 6.87 -3.79 -0.47
CA GLY A 204 6.02 -4.30 0.61
C GLY A 204 6.48 -5.68 1.12
N ILE A 205 6.85 -6.61 0.24
CA ILE A 205 7.40 -7.92 0.65
C ILE A 205 8.63 -7.75 1.54
N VAL A 206 9.55 -6.85 1.16
CA VAL A 206 10.75 -6.54 1.94
C VAL A 206 10.37 -5.98 3.32
N ARG A 207 9.47 -4.99 3.39
CA ARG A 207 9.05 -4.40 4.67
C ARG A 207 8.32 -5.39 5.57
N GLY A 208 7.41 -6.19 5.02
CA GLY A 208 6.66 -7.20 5.78
C GLY A 208 7.54 -8.32 6.31
N ALA A 209 8.54 -8.74 5.53
CA ALA A 209 9.52 -9.71 5.97
C ALA A 209 10.39 -9.16 7.12
N LEU A 210 10.90 -7.93 7.00
CA LEU A 210 11.68 -7.28 8.05
C LEU A 210 10.88 -7.16 9.36
N ALA A 211 9.63 -6.71 9.28
CA ALA A 211 8.74 -6.61 10.44
C ALA A 211 8.47 -7.97 11.10
N ALA A 212 8.25 -9.03 10.33
CA ALA A 212 8.10 -10.40 10.85
C ALA A 212 9.38 -10.95 11.53
N MET A 213 10.55 -10.40 11.20
CA MET A 213 11.83 -10.72 11.86
C MET A 213 12.16 -9.75 13.01
N GLY A 214 11.27 -8.83 13.36
CA GLY A 214 11.43 -7.86 14.45
C GLY A 214 12.20 -6.60 14.09
N ILE A 215 12.30 -6.26 12.80
CA ILE A 215 12.94 -5.03 12.31
C ILE A 215 11.89 -4.12 11.68
N ASP A 216 11.57 -3.02 12.35
CA ASP A 216 10.77 -1.95 11.76
C ASP A 216 11.60 -1.17 10.73
N ALA A 217 11.14 -1.18 9.48
CA ALA A 217 11.82 -0.54 8.36
C ALA A 217 10.88 0.37 7.57
N THR A 218 11.39 1.53 7.17
CA THR A 218 10.77 2.44 6.21
C THR A 218 11.48 2.34 4.86
N GLN A 219 10.78 2.75 3.79
CA GLN A 219 11.32 2.85 2.43
C GLN A 219 11.72 4.30 2.13
#